data_AF-A0A7Y4UJX7-F1
#
_entry.id   AF-A0A7Y4UJX7-F1
#
_cell.length_a   1.000
_cell.length_b   1.000
_cell.length_c   1.000
_cell.angle_alpha   90.00
_cell.angle_beta   90.00
_cell.angle_gamma   90.00
#
_symmetry.space_group_name_H-M   'P 1'
#
loop_
_entity.id
_entity.type
_entity.pdbx_description
1 polymer ?
#
loop_
_entity_poly.entity_id
_entity_poly.type
_entity_poly.pdbx_seq_one_letter_code
_entity_poly.pdbx_strand_id
1 'polypeptide(L)'
;MWTEDKQKQFDALREKECAGTLNADEQAQLDAFFAELNAEEAELLRPAMERMAQERQQQEAEIARLHRQKGLLADLAAQEERLLQRAQAVLQEVQTEKVRIRSEYALALAEEARVA
;
A
#
# COMPACT_ATOMS: atom_id res chain seq x y z
N MET A 1 -32.36 12.98 -22.81
CA MET A 1 -32.85 11.62 -23.09
C MET A 1 -32.78 11.45 -24.59
N TRP A 2 -31.85 10.62 -25.02
CA TRP A 2 -31.69 10.23 -26.40
C TRP A 2 -32.94 9.51 -26.93
N THR A 3 -33.50 9.96 -28.06
CA THR A 3 -34.72 9.41 -28.66
C THR A 3 -34.44 8.81 -30.04
N GLU A 4 -35.33 7.95 -30.54
CA GLU A 4 -35.21 7.39 -31.90
C GLU A 4 -35.18 8.47 -32.99
N ASP A 5 -35.91 9.57 -32.80
CA ASP A 5 -35.90 10.68 -33.76
C ASP A 5 -34.56 11.44 -33.74
N LYS A 6 -33.95 11.61 -32.56
CA LYS A 6 -32.58 12.15 -32.44
C LYS A 6 -31.56 11.21 -33.06
N GLN A 7 -31.71 9.90 -32.87
CA GLN A 7 -30.84 8.89 -33.49
C GLN A 7 -30.90 8.99 -35.03
N LYS A 8 -32.11 9.04 -35.61
CA LYS A 8 -32.27 9.18 -37.07
C LYS A 8 -31.66 10.48 -37.60
N GLN A 9 -31.82 11.59 -36.88
CA GLN A 9 -31.22 12.88 -37.25
C GLN A 9 -29.69 12.83 -37.16
N PHE A 10 -29.16 12.23 -36.09
CA PHE A 10 -27.74 12.03 -35.90
C PHE A 10 -27.14 11.15 -37.01
N ASP A 11 -27.77 10.03 -37.33
CA ASP A 11 -27.32 9.12 -38.40
C ASP A 11 -27.29 9.81 -39.76
N ALA A 12 -28.32 10.61 -40.08
CA ALA A 12 -28.37 11.39 -41.31
C ALA A 12 -27.27 12.46 -41.39
N LEU A 13 -26.95 13.13 -40.27
CA LEU A 13 -25.84 14.08 -40.19
C LEU A 13 -24.49 13.36 -40.33
N ARG A 14 -24.33 12.19 -39.71
CA ARG A 14 -23.12 11.36 -39.84
C ARG A 14 -22.90 10.87 -41.26
N GLU A 15 -23.96 10.53 -41.98
CA GLU A 15 -23.87 10.14 -43.39
C GLU A 15 -23.42 11.31 -44.28
N LYS A 16 -23.96 12.52 -44.04
CA LYS A 16 -23.54 13.74 -44.74
C LYS A 16 -22.10 14.15 -44.42
N GLU A 17 -21.69 14.00 -43.16
CA GLU A 17 -20.31 14.22 -42.72
C GLU A 17 -19.35 13.27 -43.45
N CYS A 18 -19.67 11.98 -43.51
CA CYS A 18 -18.89 10.99 -44.26
C CYS A 18 -18.82 11.30 -45.76
N ALA A 19 -19.92 11.83 -46.32
CA ALA A 19 -19.99 12.26 -47.72
C ALA A 19 -19.29 13.61 -47.97
N GLY A 20 -18.82 14.32 -46.94
CA GLY A 20 -18.20 15.65 -47.06
C GLY A 20 -19.17 16.74 -47.52
N THR A 21 -20.49 16.53 -47.36
CA THR A 21 -21.54 17.47 -47.81
C THR A 21 -22.19 18.24 -46.67
N LEU A 22 -21.69 18.07 -45.45
CA LEU A 22 -22.19 18.74 -44.25
C LEU A 22 -21.90 20.24 -44.31
N ASN A 23 -22.93 21.05 -44.07
CA ASN A 23 -22.77 22.50 -43.95
C ASN A 23 -22.47 22.93 -42.49
N ALA A 24 -22.23 24.23 -42.28
CA ALA A 24 -21.85 24.75 -40.97
C ALA A 24 -22.95 24.61 -39.90
N ASP A 25 -24.21 24.79 -40.28
CA ASP A 25 -25.35 24.65 -39.35
C ASP A 25 -25.56 23.18 -38.97
N GLU A 26 -25.42 22.29 -39.93
CA GLU A 26 -25.48 20.84 -39.75
C GLU A 26 -24.31 20.33 -38.89
N GLN A 27 -23.10 20.88 -39.05
CA GLN A 27 -21.95 20.59 -38.20
C GLN A 27 -22.21 21.02 -36.76
N ALA A 28 -22.71 22.24 -36.54
CA ALA A 28 -23.04 22.72 -35.20
C ALA A 28 -24.11 21.85 -34.53
N GLN A 29 -25.09 21.37 -35.30
CA GLN A 29 -26.10 20.44 -34.81
C GLN A 29 -25.52 19.06 -34.46
N LEU A 30 -24.60 18.54 -35.27
CA LEU A 30 -23.89 17.29 -35.00
C LEU A 30 -23.02 17.39 -33.74
N ASP A 31 -22.29 18.49 -33.58
CA ASP A 31 -21.48 18.78 -32.39
C ASP A 31 -22.36 18.86 -31.13
N ALA A 32 -23.55 19.45 -31.23
CA ALA A 32 -24.52 19.50 -30.15
C ALA A 32 -25.02 18.09 -29.74
N PHE A 33 -25.26 17.19 -30.71
CA PHE A 33 -25.60 15.81 -30.40
C PHE A 33 -24.48 15.07 -29.69
N PHE A 34 -23.22 15.25 -30.11
CA PHE A 34 -22.07 14.68 -29.40
C PHE A 34 -21.94 15.24 -27.99
N ALA A 35 -22.16 16.55 -27.81
CA ALA A 35 -22.14 17.16 -26.48
C ALA A 35 -23.22 16.60 -25.55
N GLU A 36 -24.44 16.37 -26.07
CA GLU A 36 -25.52 15.72 -25.31
C GLU A 36 -25.16 14.29 -24.90
N LEU A 37 -24.67 13.48 -25.85
CA LEU A 37 -24.27 12.08 -25.58
C LEU A 37 -23.13 12.00 -24.56
N ASN A 38 -22.11 12.84 -24.70
CA ASN A 38 -20.99 12.90 -23.77
C ASN A 38 -21.44 13.33 -22.37
N ALA A 39 -22.40 14.24 -22.27
CA ALA A 39 -22.97 14.64 -20.98
C ALA A 39 -23.74 13.47 -20.34
N GLU A 40 -24.60 12.78 -21.10
CA GLU A 40 -25.32 11.60 -20.59
C GLU A 40 -24.35 10.47 -20.17
N GLU A 41 -23.31 10.21 -20.95
CA GLU A 41 -22.28 9.22 -20.59
C GLU A 41 -21.55 9.62 -19.31
N ALA A 42 -21.15 10.89 -19.16
CA ALA A 42 -20.48 11.38 -17.95
C ALA A 42 -21.37 11.25 -16.71
N GLU A 43 -22.67 11.56 -16.82
CA GLU A 43 -23.64 11.36 -15.74
C GLU A 43 -23.74 9.88 -15.32
N LEU A 44 -23.78 8.96 -16.29
CA LEU A 44 -23.88 7.52 -16.05
C LEU A 44 -22.61 6.93 -15.45
N LEU A 45 -21.43 7.42 -15.88
CA LEU A 45 -20.15 6.93 -15.40
C LEU A 45 -19.75 7.52 -14.05
N ARG A 46 -20.23 8.73 -13.70
CA ARG A 46 -19.85 9.42 -12.47
C ARG A 46 -19.95 8.54 -11.22
N PRO A 47 -21.04 7.80 -10.94
CA PRO A 47 -21.13 7.01 -9.72
C PRO A 47 -20.10 5.87 -9.67
N ALA A 48 -19.74 5.29 -10.83
CA ALA A 48 -18.70 4.29 -10.89
C ALA A 48 -17.32 4.91 -10.63
N MET A 49 -17.05 6.07 -11.22
CA MET A 49 -15.80 6.82 -10.98
C MET A 49 -15.65 7.26 -9.53
N GLU A 50 -16.73 7.74 -8.90
CA GLU A 50 -16.75 8.11 -7.48
C GLU A 50 -16.47 6.91 -6.58
N ARG A 51 -17.08 5.75 -6.84
CA ARG A 51 -16.79 4.52 -6.12
C ARG A 51 -15.33 4.11 -6.26
N MET A 52 -14.79 4.11 -7.47
CA MET A 52 -13.37 3.79 -7.71
C MET A 52 -12.42 4.76 -7.00
N ALA A 53 -12.77 6.05 -6.91
CA ALA A 53 -11.99 7.04 -6.18
C ALA A 53 -12.01 6.76 -4.67
N GLN A 54 -13.18 6.44 -4.12
CA GLN A 54 -13.33 6.08 -2.70
C GLN A 54 -12.56 4.79 -2.35
N GLU A 55 -12.69 3.75 -3.18
CA GLU A 55 -11.97 2.49 -2.99
C GLU A 55 -10.45 2.71 -3.02
N ARG A 56 -9.95 3.52 -3.96
CA ARG A 56 -8.52 3.87 -4.02
C ARG A 56 -8.07 4.59 -2.75
N GLN A 57 -8.82 5.58 -2.28
CA GLN A 57 -8.50 6.30 -1.05
C GLN A 57 -8.46 5.38 0.17
N GLN A 58 -9.39 4.42 0.26
CA GLN A 58 -9.41 3.42 1.33
C GLN A 58 -8.19 2.50 1.26
N GLN A 59 -7.83 2.04 0.07
CA GLN A 59 -6.64 1.19 -0.13
C GLN A 59 -5.35 1.93 0.21
N GLU A 60 -5.21 3.19 -0.20
CA GLU A 60 -4.04 4.02 0.14
C GLU A 60 -3.92 4.24 1.65
N ALA A 61 -5.05 4.50 2.34
CA ALA A 61 -5.07 4.62 3.79
C ALA A 61 -4.66 3.32 4.49
N GLU A 62 -5.13 2.17 3.98
CA GLU A 62 -4.79 0.86 4.51
C GLU A 62 -3.31 0.51 4.30
N ILE A 63 -2.77 0.80 3.12
CA ILE A 63 -1.34 0.66 2.82
C ILE A 63 -0.51 1.50 3.78
N ALA A 64 -0.88 2.77 3.99
CA ALA A 64 -0.19 3.66 4.93
C ALA A 64 -0.28 3.18 6.39
N ARG A 65 -1.39 2.54 6.78
CA ARG A 65 -1.57 1.93 8.10
C ARG A 65 -0.65 0.72 8.27
N LEU A 66 -0.63 -0.19 7.29
CA LEU A 66 0.19 -1.40 7.31
C LEU A 66 1.69 -1.07 7.29
N HIS A 67 2.12 -0.06 6.53
CA HIS A 67 3.50 0.40 6.55
C HIS A 67 3.94 0.90 7.93
N ARG A 68 3.08 1.66 8.62
CA ARG A 68 3.34 2.10 10.00
C ARG A 68 3.44 0.92 10.96
N GLN A 69 2.51 -0.04 10.86
CA GLN A 69 2.55 -1.25 11.70
C GLN A 69 3.81 -2.08 11.46
N LYS A 70 4.22 -2.25 10.19
CA LYS A 70 5.45 -2.94 9.83
C LYS A 70 6.68 -2.26 10.44
N GLY A 71 6.75 -0.93 10.39
CA GLY A 71 7.83 -0.15 11.01
C GLY A 71 7.92 -0.40 12.52
N LEU A 72 6.80 -0.27 13.23
CA LEU A 72 6.74 -0.52 14.67
C LEU A 72 7.16 -1.94 15.05
N LEU A 73 6.71 -2.95 14.29
CA LEU A 73 7.09 -4.33 14.54
C LEU A 73 8.58 -4.59 14.28
N ALA A 74 9.16 -3.97 13.25
CA ALA A 74 10.60 -4.06 12.98
C ALA A 74 11.42 -3.42 14.10
N ASP A 75 10.99 -2.25 14.59
CA ASP A 75 11.66 -1.56 15.71
C ASP A 75 11.59 -2.38 17.00
N LEU A 76 10.44 -3.01 17.28
CA LEU A 76 10.27 -3.90 18.43
C LEU A 76 11.15 -5.15 18.30
N ALA A 77 11.16 -5.79 17.14
CA ALA A 77 12.01 -6.96 16.89
C ALA A 77 13.50 -6.64 17.08
N ALA A 78 13.96 -5.47 16.60
CA ALA A 78 15.33 -5.03 16.80
C ALA A 78 15.64 -4.75 18.29
N GLN A 79 14.68 -4.27 19.07
CA GLN A 79 14.85 -4.08 20.52
C GLN A 79 14.97 -5.42 21.25
N GLU A 80 14.11 -6.39 20.94
CA GLU A 80 14.16 -7.74 21.49
C GLU A 80 15.47 -8.44 21.16
N GLU A 81 15.95 -8.32 19.92
CA GLU A 81 17.23 -8.91 19.52
C GLU A 81 18.41 -8.32 20.32
N ARG A 82 18.44 -6.99 20.51
CA ARG A 82 19.46 -6.34 21.36
C ARG A 82 19.37 -6.79 22.81
N LEU A 83 18.16 -6.95 23.34
CA LEU A 83 17.96 -7.43 24.71
C LEU A 83 18.48 -8.86 24.86
N LEU A 84 18.18 -9.73 23.89
CA LEU A 84 18.64 -11.11 23.87
C LEU A 84 20.17 -11.18 23.80
N GLN A 85 20.81 -10.40 22.93
CA GLN A 85 22.27 -10.31 22.83
C GLN A 85 22.89 -9.88 24.16
N ARG A 86 22.31 -8.86 24.82
CA ARG A 86 22.77 -8.42 26.15
C ARG A 86 22.63 -9.51 27.22
N ALA A 87 21.49 -10.20 27.24
CA ALA A 87 21.25 -11.29 28.18
C ALA A 87 22.24 -12.45 27.96
N GLN A 88 22.53 -12.78 26.71
CA GLN A 88 23.54 -13.79 26.36
C GLN A 88 24.95 -13.38 26.82
N ALA A 89 25.34 -12.12 26.62
CA ALA A 89 26.64 -11.63 27.07
C ALA A 89 26.78 -11.74 28.60
N VAL A 90 25.78 -11.28 29.36
CA VAL A 90 25.78 -11.39 30.83
C VAL A 90 25.84 -12.85 31.27
N LEU A 91 25.09 -13.74 30.62
CA LEU A 91 25.13 -15.16 30.93
C LEU A 91 26.54 -15.76 30.72
N GLN A 92 27.21 -15.39 29.63
CA GLN A 92 28.58 -15.84 29.35
C GLN A 92 29.58 -15.32 30.39
N GLU A 93 29.45 -14.06 30.81
CA GLU A 93 30.28 -13.48 31.88
C GLU A 93 30.11 -14.25 33.19
N VAL A 94 28.87 -14.49 33.62
CA VAL A 94 28.57 -15.22 34.86
C VAL A 94 29.07 -16.67 34.77
N GLN A 95 28.94 -17.33 33.62
CA GLN A 95 29.46 -18.69 33.42
C GLN A 95 30.98 -18.72 33.52
N THR A 96 31.67 -17.77 32.90
CA THR A 96 33.13 -17.63 32.96
C THR A 96 33.60 -17.42 34.40
N GLU A 97 32.95 -16.50 35.11
CA GLU A 97 33.28 -16.18 36.50
C GLU A 97 33.07 -17.38 37.44
N LYS A 98 31.98 -18.12 37.24
CA LYS A 98 31.71 -19.36 37.97
C LYS A 98 32.81 -20.40 37.77
N VAL A 99 33.34 -20.55 36.55
CA VAL A 99 34.45 -21.48 36.26
C VAL A 99 35.73 -21.00 36.96
N ARG A 100 36.03 -19.70 36.91
CA ARG A 100 37.18 -19.10 37.59
C ARG A 100 37.14 -19.38 39.09
N ILE A 101 36.03 -19.03 39.77
CA ILE A 101 35.86 -19.25 41.21
C ILE A 101 36.02 -20.74 41.58
N ARG A 102 35.46 -21.64 40.76
CA ARG A 102 35.63 -23.09 40.98
C ARG A 102 37.08 -23.54 40.88
N SER A 103 37.83 -22.98 39.94
CA SER A 103 39.26 -23.29 39.80
C SER A 103 40.08 -22.75 40.97
N GLU A 104 39.81 -21.52 41.42
CA GLU A 104 40.46 -20.91 42.58
C GLU A 104 40.18 -21.71 43.85
N TYR A 105 38.92 -22.14 44.05
CA TYR A 105 38.53 -22.98 45.17
C TYR A 105 39.24 -24.35 45.16
N ALA A 106 39.33 -25.00 44.00
CA ALA A 106 40.04 -26.28 43.88
C ALA A 106 41.55 -26.15 44.17
N LEU A 107 42.17 -25.05 43.76
CA LEU A 107 43.56 -24.76 44.06
C LEU A 107 43.78 -24.54 45.56
N ALA A 108 42.92 -23.74 46.21
CA ALA A 108 43.01 -23.50 47.65
C ALA A 108 42.89 -24.79 48.47
N LEU A 109 41.94 -25.67 48.12
CA LEU A 109 41.81 -26.98 48.77
C LEU A 109 43.04 -27.87 48.55
N ALA A 110 43.65 -27.84 47.37
CA ALA A 110 44.84 -28.63 47.07
C ALA A 110 46.09 -28.10 47.81
N GLU A 111 46.16 -26.81 48.09
CA GLU A 111 47.23 -26.19 48.86
C GLU A 111 47.11 -26.51 50.36
N GLU A 112 45.91 -26.43 50.93
CA GLU A 112 45.65 -26.88 52.32
C GLU A 112 46.02 -28.36 52.52
N ALA A 113 45.68 -29.23 51.57
CA ALA A 113 46.01 -30.65 51.63
C ALA A 113 47.50 -30.98 51.48
N ARG A 114 48.35 -30.04 51.04
CA ARG A 114 49.81 -30.21 50.95
C ARG A 114 50.55 -29.73 52.19
N VAL A 115 49.94 -28.84 52.97
CA VAL A 115 50.53 -28.24 54.18
C VAL A 115 50.12 -29.03 55.44
N ALA A 116 49.03 -29.79 55.37
CA ALA A 116 48.59 -30.77 56.38
C ALA A 116 49.31 -32.12 56.24
#